data_AF-A0A2G9P1K2-F1
#
_entry.id   AF-A0A2G9P1K2-F1
#
_cell.length_a   1.000
_cell.length_b   1.000
_cell.length_c   1.000
_cell.angle_alpha   90.00
_cell.angle_beta   90.00
_cell.angle_gamma   90.00
#
_symmetry.space_group_name_H-M   'P 1'
#
loop_
_entity.id
_entity.type
_entity.pdbx_description
1 polymer ?
#
loop_
_entity_poly.entity_id
_entity_poly.type
_entity_poly.pdbx_seq_one_letter_code
_entity_poly.pdbx_strand_id
1 'polypeptide(L)'
;MSHWLKLRPSAANSDGYTPEPFIAGEKPRILPMDTSVYDSPYSDPEEIKDRKVFLKRDMLLIDEVDLGAGNFGCVKKGVYKMKRRQIDVAIKMLKLQSDSEKAIRDEMMKEAEIMHQLDNPYIVRMIGLCEAECLMLVMEIASAGPLNKFLPSKKDEVSISNVAELMHQVSLGMKYLEEHNFVHRDLAARNVLLVNQHYAKISDFGLSKALAVDNNYYTVMSLIRIEMETIFITFLIYTVYIIHM
;
A
#
# COMPACT_ATOMS: atom_id res chain seq x y z
N MET A 1 -3.80 46.37 -28.57
CA MET A 1 -5.26 46.28 -28.33
C MET A 1 -5.53 44.99 -27.57
N SER A 2 -5.97 45.15 -26.33
CA SER A 2 -6.19 44.11 -25.31
C SER A 2 -7.27 43.10 -25.70
N HIS A 3 -6.90 41.82 -25.80
CA HIS A 3 -7.83 40.72 -26.01
C HIS A 3 -8.12 40.06 -24.66
N TRP A 4 -9.20 40.50 -24.01
CA TRP A 4 -9.71 39.89 -22.78
C TRP A 4 -10.35 38.53 -23.10
N LEU A 5 -9.70 37.44 -22.72
CA LEU A 5 -10.34 36.12 -22.61
C LEU A 5 -11.35 36.19 -21.45
N LYS A 6 -12.63 36.03 -21.79
CA LYS A 6 -13.74 35.94 -20.82
C LYS A 6 -13.55 34.69 -19.98
N LEU A 7 -12.99 34.84 -18.78
CA LEU A 7 -13.11 33.86 -17.71
C LEU A 7 -14.60 33.79 -17.33
N ARG A 8 -15.24 32.63 -17.54
CA ARG A 8 -16.55 32.36 -16.94
C ARG A 8 -16.34 32.14 -15.44
N PRO A 9 -17.13 32.77 -14.55
CA PRO A 9 -17.06 32.46 -13.13
C PRO A 9 -17.51 31.02 -12.93
N SER A 10 -16.64 30.15 -12.43
CA SER A 10 -17.07 28.84 -11.92
C SER A 10 -17.86 29.09 -10.64
N ALA A 11 -19.09 28.60 -10.58
CA ALA A 11 -19.88 28.62 -9.35
C ALA A 11 -19.09 27.94 -8.22
N ALA A 12 -18.95 28.64 -7.09
CA ALA A 12 -18.36 28.07 -5.90
C ALA A 12 -19.23 26.90 -5.41
N ASN A 13 -18.66 25.71 -5.25
CA ASN A 13 -19.32 24.66 -4.49
C ASN A 13 -19.43 25.10 -3.02
N SER A 14 -20.46 24.62 -2.33
CA SER A 14 -20.84 24.98 -0.95
C SER A 14 -19.73 24.83 0.09
N ASP A 15 -18.68 24.09 -0.25
CA ASP A 15 -17.63 23.67 0.69
C ASP A 15 -16.34 24.51 0.54
N GLY A 16 -16.40 25.61 -0.22
CA GLY A 16 -15.27 26.53 -0.41
C GLY A 16 -14.16 26.01 -1.32
N TYR A 17 -14.33 24.84 -1.92
CA TYR A 17 -13.40 24.28 -2.90
C TYR A 17 -13.64 24.90 -4.28
N THR A 18 -12.68 25.69 -4.76
CA THR A 18 -12.56 26.05 -6.19
C THR A 18 -11.64 25.03 -6.85
N PRO A 19 -12.13 24.22 -7.81
CA PRO A 19 -11.28 23.35 -8.60
C PRO A 19 -10.22 24.16 -9.34
N GLU A 20 -9.01 23.62 -9.49
CA GLU A 20 -7.98 24.26 -10.31
C GLU A 20 -8.48 24.43 -11.76
N PRO A 21 -8.13 25.55 -12.42
CA PRO A 21 -8.56 25.81 -13.79
C PRO A 21 -8.03 24.72 -14.73
N PHE A 22 -8.94 24.08 -15.47
CA PHE A 22 -8.61 23.05 -16.45
C PHE A 22 -7.79 23.67 -17.59
N ILE A 23 -6.50 23.35 -17.67
CA ILE A 23 -5.64 23.77 -18.78
C ILE A 23 -5.95 22.86 -19.98
N ALA A 24 -6.53 23.43 -21.04
CA ALA A 24 -6.88 22.68 -22.24
C ALA A 24 -5.61 22.08 -22.89
N GLY A 25 -5.45 20.76 -22.81
CA GLY A 25 -4.34 20.02 -23.44
C GLY A 25 -3.61 19.05 -22.51
N GLU A 26 -3.74 19.19 -21.19
CA GLU A 26 -3.19 18.23 -20.24
C GLU A 26 -4.17 17.06 -20.03
N LYS A 27 -3.65 15.83 -19.99
CA LYS A 27 -4.46 14.67 -19.63
C LYS A 27 -4.95 14.86 -18.19
N PRO A 28 -6.24 14.61 -17.89
CA PRO A 28 -6.76 14.75 -16.54
C PRO A 28 -5.94 13.88 -15.59
N ARG A 29 -5.54 14.47 -14.46
CA ARG A 29 -4.82 13.79 -13.38
C ARG A 29 -5.66 12.61 -12.86
N ILE A 30 -5.03 11.43 -12.76
CA ILE A 30 -5.65 10.24 -12.18
C ILE A 30 -5.66 10.40 -10.66
N LEU A 31 -6.84 10.39 -10.04
CA LEU A 31 -7.00 10.44 -8.59
C LEU A 31 -6.96 9.02 -7.99
N PRO A 32 -6.72 8.88 -6.67
CA PRO A 32 -6.78 7.57 -6.02
C PRO A 32 -8.07 6.79 -6.34
N MET A 33 -9.22 7.47 -6.28
CA MET A 33 -10.56 6.91 -6.51
C MET A 33 -10.76 6.34 -7.93
N ASP A 34 -9.98 6.80 -8.90
CA ASP A 34 -10.07 6.35 -10.29
C ASP A 34 -9.36 5.00 -10.51
N THR A 35 -8.67 4.49 -9.49
CA THR A 35 -7.92 3.22 -9.57
C THR A 35 -8.73 2.04 -9.02
N SER A 36 -8.53 0.86 -9.61
CA SER A 36 -9.26 -0.37 -9.23
C SER A 36 -8.94 -0.90 -7.84
N VAL A 37 -7.92 -0.36 -7.18
CA VAL A 37 -7.44 -0.77 -5.84
C VAL A 37 -7.84 0.23 -4.76
N TYR A 38 -8.61 1.28 -5.11
CA TYR A 38 -9.12 2.21 -4.10
C TYR A 38 -10.16 1.53 -3.21
N ASP A 39 -11.19 0.96 -3.81
CA ASP A 39 -12.19 0.15 -3.11
C ASP A 39 -11.68 -1.26 -2.87
N SER A 40 -12.16 -1.87 -1.79
CA SER A 40 -11.81 -3.24 -1.45
C SER A 40 -12.31 -4.21 -2.53
N PRO A 41 -11.54 -5.26 -2.87
CA PRO A 41 -12.03 -6.28 -3.77
C PRO A 41 -13.28 -6.99 -3.23
N TYR A 42 -13.50 -6.91 -1.92
CA TYR A 42 -14.65 -7.41 -1.19
C TYR A 42 -15.70 -6.33 -0.87
N SER A 43 -15.68 -5.15 -1.50
CA SER A 43 -16.80 -4.19 -1.35
C SER A 43 -18.10 -4.67 -2.02
N ASP A 44 -18.01 -5.65 -2.93
CA ASP A 44 -19.18 -6.31 -3.54
C ASP A 44 -19.81 -7.31 -2.56
N PRO A 45 -21.10 -7.16 -2.18
CA PRO A 45 -21.80 -8.07 -1.27
C PRO A 45 -21.76 -9.55 -1.64
N GLU A 46 -21.63 -9.88 -2.94
CA GLU A 46 -21.51 -11.27 -3.38
C GLU A 46 -20.10 -11.85 -3.17
N GLU A 47 -19.07 -11.01 -3.16
CA GLU A 47 -17.68 -11.42 -2.89
C GLU A 47 -17.40 -11.46 -1.37
N ILE A 48 -18.11 -10.66 -0.54
CA ILE A 48 -17.99 -10.67 0.93
C ILE A 48 -18.27 -12.06 1.51
N LYS A 49 -19.30 -12.75 0.99
CA LYS A 49 -19.74 -14.05 1.51
C LYS A 49 -18.68 -15.16 1.38
N ASP A 50 -17.71 -14.97 0.48
CA ASP A 50 -16.63 -15.92 0.23
C ASP A 50 -15.26 -15.39 0.64
N ARG A 51 -15.22 -14.33 1.46
CA ARG A 51 -13.98 -13.79 2.04
C ARG A 51 -13.36 -14.81 2.99
N LYS A 52 -12.52 -15.69 2.43
CA LYS A 52 -11.76 -16.72 3.13
C LYS A 52 -10.30 -16.30 3.14
N VAL A 53 -9.65 -16.49 4.28
CA VAL A 53 -8.20 -16.28 4.41
C VAL A 53 -7.45 -17.20 3.44
N PHE A 54 -7.86 -18.47 3.28
CA PHE A 54 -7.24 -19.40 2.34
C PHE A 54 -7.88 -19.35 0.96
N LEU A 55 -7.05 -19.01 -0.02
CA LEU A 55 -7.36 -18.98 -1.45
C LEU A 55 -6.99 -20.33 -2.08
N LYS A 56 -7.79 -20.73 -3.08
CA LYS A 56 -7.50 -21.93 -3.88
C LYS A 56 -6.39 -21.64 -4.89
N ARG A 57 -5.38 -22.50 -4.95
CA ARG A 57 -4.25 -22.39 -5.91
C ARG A 57 -4.69 -22.31 -7.36
N ASP A 58 -5.75 -23.03 -7.75
CA ASP A 58 -6.31 -23.05 -9.11
C ASP A 58 -6.88 -21.71 -9.57
N MET A 59 -7.20 -20.82 -8.62
CA MET A 59 -7.72 -19.48 -8.92
C MET A 59 -6.60 -18.44 -9.04
N LEU A 60 -5.34 -18.83 -8.79
CA LEU A 60 -4.19 -17.93 -8.78
C LEU A 60 -3.29 -18.23 -9.98
N LEU A 61 -3.18 -17.26 -10.89
CA LEU A 61 -2.24 -17.30 -12.02
C LEU A 61 -1.02 -16.48 -11.65
N ILE A 62 0.16 -17.09 -11.63
CA ILE A 62 1.42 -16.44 -11.26
C ILE A 62 2.19 -16.17 -12.54
N ASP A 63 2.61 -14.93 -12.74
CA ASP A 63 3.44 -14.51 -13.87
C ASP A 63 4.90 -14.93 -13.64
N GLU A 64 5.69 -14.98 -14.71
CA GLU A 64 7.14 -15.20 -14.62
C GLU A 64 7.88 -13.93 -14.19
N VAL A 65 7.22 -12.77 -14.28
CA VAL A 65 7.79 -11.46 -13.92
C VAL A 65 7.91 -11.29 -12.41
N ASP A 66 9.15 -11.15 -11.94
CA ASP A 66 9.47 -10.74 -10.57
C ASP A 66 9.29 -9.22 -10.41
N LEU A 67 8.47 -8.82 -9.44
CA LEU A 67 8.28 -7.42 -9.04
C LEU A 67 9.37 -6.96 -8.06
N GLY A 68 9.97 -7.90 -7.34
CA GLY A 68 11.07 -7.63 -6.43
C GLY A 68 11.46 -8.82 -5.56
N ALA A 69 12.55 -8.65 -4.81
CA ALA A 69 13.00 -9.59 -3.79
C ALA A 69 13.37 -8.82 -2.52
N GLY A 70 13.14 -9.43 -1.37
CA GLY A 70 13.49 -8.90 -0.07
C GLY A 70 13.80 -10.00 0.93
N ASN A 71 14.02 -9.61 2.20
CA ASN A 71 14.41 -10.53 3.27
C ASN A 71 13.40 -11.68 3.46
N PHE A 72 12.12 -11.42 3.21
CA PHE A 72 11.04 -12.37 3.44
C PHE A 72 10.71 -13.26 2.24
N GLY A 73 11.40 -13.07 1.10
CA GLY A 73 11.17 -13.82 -0.13
C GLY A 73 11.12 -12.97 -1.39
N CYS A 74 10.58 -13.52 -2.47
CA CYS A 74 10.37 -12.79 -3.72
C CYS A 74 8.88 -12.51 -3.96
N VAL A 75 8.62 -11.42 -4.68
CA VAL A 75 7.29 -10.94 -5.01
C VAL A 75 7.12 -11.07 -6.51
N LYS A 76 6.08 -11.78 -6.94
CA LYS A 76 5.71 -11.97 -8.33
C LYS A 76 4.42 -11.25 -8.66
N LYS A 77 4.26 -10.85 -9.92
CA LYS A 77 2.95 -10.41 -10.42
C LYS A 77 2.06 -11.63 -10.60
N GLY A 78 0.75 -11.47 -10.44
CA GLY A 78 -0.21 -12.48 -10.83
C GLY A 78 -1.61 -11.93 -11.04
N VAL A 79 -2.52 -12.84 -11.32
CA VAL A 79 -3.95 -12.58 -11.47
C VAL A 79 -4.71 -13.53 -10.56
N TYR A 80 -5.60 -12.97 -9.73
CA TYR A 80 -6.51 -13.76 -8.91
C TYR A 80 -7.91 -13.76 -9.52
N LYS A 81 -8.44 -14.95 -9.78
CA LYS A 81 -9.77 -15.17 -10.34
C LYS A 81 -10.80 -15.23 -9.21
N MET A 82 -11.56 -14.15 -9.06
CA MET A 82 -12.73 -14.08 -8.19
C MET A 82 -13.97 -14.62 -8.94
N LYS A 83 -15.13 -14.63 -8.29
CA LYS A 83 -16.36 -15.16 -8.91
C LYS A 83 -16.81 -14.33 -10.10
N ARG A 84 -16.80 -13.01 -9.96
CA ARG A 84 -17.35 -12.08 -10.97
C ARG A 84 -16.28 -11.39 -11.81
N ARG A 85 -15.04 -11.34 -11.32
CA ARG A 85 -13.94 -10.61 -11.96
C ARG A 85 -12.60 -11.29 -11.75
N GLN A 86 -11.61 -10.82 -12.49
CA GLN A 86 -10.20 -11.11 -12.25
C GLN A 86 -9.53 -9.82 -11.79
N ILE A 87 -8.62 -9.95 -10.82
CA ILE A 87 -7.87 -8.81 -10.28
C ILE A 87 -6.37 -9.06 -10.40
N ASP A 88 -5.62 -8.02 -10.76
CA ASP A 88 -4.16 -8.06 -10.70
C ASP A 88 -3.73 -8.05 -9.22
N VAL A 89 -2.79 -8.93 -8.89
CA VAL A 89 -2.29 -9.14 -7.52
C VAL A 89 -0.77 -9.18 -7.48
N ALA A 90 -0.21 -8.83 -6.32
CA ALA A 90 1.16 -9.11 -5.96
C ALA A 90 1.21 -10.37 -5.08
N ILE A 91 2.09 -11.31 -5.40
CA ILE A 91 2.19 -12.61 -4.74
C ILE A 91 3.56 -12.71 -4.09
N LYS A 92 3.61 -12.60 -2.77
CA LYS A 92 4.85 -12.73 -2.00
C LYS A 92 5.04 -14.19 -1.59
N MET A 93 6.05 -14.82 -2.16
CA MET A 93 6.42 -16.21 -1.86
C MET A 93 7.33 -16.22 -0.63
N LEU A 94 6.83 -16.73 0.50
CA LEU A 94 7.49 -16.65 1.79
C LEU A 94 8.51 -17.80 1.93
N LYS A 95 9.75 -17.46 2.27
CA LYS A 95 10.81 -18.44 2.55
C LYS A 95 10.74 -18.86 4.02
N LEU A 96 10.18 -20.03 4.30
CA LEU A 96 10.30 -20.65 5.62
C LEU A 96 11.66 -21.35 5.71
N GLN A 97 12.48 -21.00 6.71
CA GLN A 97 13.73 -21.71 7.00
C GLN A 97 13.45 -22.76 8.10
N SER A 98 13.99 -23.97 7.91
CA SER A 98 13.57 -25.20 8.58
C SER A 98 14.03 -25.36 10.04
N ASP A 99 13.17 -26.02 10.82
CA ASP A 99 13.30 -26.74 12.12
C ASP A 99 12.34 -26.26 13.23
N SER A 100 11.80 -25.05 13.14
CA SER A 100 10.76 -24.51 14.05
C SER A 100 9.46 -24.13 13.32
N GLU A 101 9.19 -24.78 12.18
CA GLU A 101 8.18 -24.40 11.20
C GLU A 101 6.76 -24.27 11.75
N LYS A 102 6.35 -25.12 12.70
CA LYS A 102 4.95 -25.15 13.14
C LYS A 102 4.56 -23.93 13.97
N ALA A 103 5.41 -23.52 14.91
CA ALA A 103 5.12 -22.37 15.78
C ALA A 103 5.15 -21.05 15.00
N ILE A 104 6.17 -20.87 14.15
CA ILE A 104 6.28 -19.71 13.26
C ILE A 104 5.09 -19.64 12.32
N ARG A 105 4.71 -20.78 11.72
CA ARG A 105 3.54 -20.87 10.87
C ARG A 105 2.25 -20.51 11.62
N ASP A 106 2.02 -21.04 12.82
CA ASP A 106 0.83 -20.72 13.60
C ASP A 106 0.75 -19.22 13.95
N GLU A 107 1.88 -18.56 14.22
CA GLU A 107 1.94 -17.11 14.42
C GLU A 107 1.66 -16.31 13.14
N MET A 108 2.26 -16.73 12.01
CA MET A 108 1.96 -16.16 10.70
C MET A 108 0.48 -16.25 10.35
N MET A 109 -0.18 -17.36 10.69
CA MET A 109 -1.59 -17.58 10.38
C MET A 109 -2.48 -16.66 11.22
N LYS A 110 -2.16 -16.49 12.51
CA LYS A 110 -2.85 -15.51 13.38
C LYS A 110 -2.68 -14.07 12.89
N GLU A 111 -1.49 -13.72 12.43
CA GLU A 111 -1.21 -12.39 11.90
C GLU A 111 -1.92 -12.16 10.57
N ALA A 112 -1.92 -13.16 9.69
CA ALA A 112 -2.65 -13.15 8.43
C ALA A 112 -4.16 -12.98 8.63
N GLU A 113 -4.76 -13.58 9.66
CA GLU A 113 -6.18 -13.38 9.99
C GLU A 113 -6.50 -11.93 10.35
N ILE A 114 -5.62 -11.26 11.09
CA ILE A 114 -5.79 -9.84 11.44
C ILE A 114 -5.54 -8.96 10.20
N MET A 115 -4.44 -9.20 9.48
CA MET A 115 -4.10 -8.47 8.25
C MET A 115 -5.20 -8.58 7.20
N HIS A 116 -5.83 -9.75 7.08
CA HIS A 116 -6.92 -9.97 6.15
C HIS A 116 -8.19 -9.20 6.51
N GLN A 117 -8.36 -8.73 7.75
CA GLN A 117 -9.51 -7.91 8.17
C GLN A 117 -9.30 -6.42 7.88
N LEU A 118 -8.05 -5.96 7.83
CA LEU A 118 -7.71 -4.57 7.59
C LEU A 118 -8.16 -4.13 6.19
N ASP A 119 -8.92 -3.04 6.14
CA ASP A 119 -9.51 -2.48 4.93
C ASP A 119 -9.41 -0.95 4.95
N ASN A 120 -8.40 -0.43 4.25
CA ASN A 120 -8.20 0.99 4.07
C ASN A 120 -7.58 1.27 2.69
N PRO A 121 -7.98 2.34 1.99
CA PRO A 121 -7.42 2.65 0.68
C PRO A 121 -5.89 2.91 0.73
N TYR A 122 -5.34 3.38 1.84
CA TYR A 122 -3.92 3.75 1.95
C TYR A 122 -3.02 2.65 2.53
N ILE A 123 -3.54 1.42 2.63
CA ILE A 123 -2.75 0.22 2.90
C ILE A 123 -2.88 -0.74 1.70
N VAL A 124 -1.84 -1.55 1.49
CA VAL A 124 -1.89 -2.67 0.56
C VAL A 124 -2.71 -3.76 1.23
N ARG A 125 -3.94 -3.98 0.75
CA ARG A 125 -4.82 -4.99 1.37
C ARG A 125 -4.32 -6.39 1.10
N MET A 126 -4.45 -7.24 2.13
CA MET A 126 -4.25 -8.67 2.00
C MET A 126 -5.51 -9.32 1.42
N ILE A 127 -5.37 -9.91 0.23
CA ILE A 127 -6.44 -10.68 -0.41
C ILE A 127 -6.59 -12.03 0.29
N GLY A 128 -5.47 -12.68 0.61
CA GLY A 128 -5.47 -13.94 1.35
C GLY A 128 -4.14 -14.68 1.26
N LEU A 129 -4.12 -15.88 1.82
CA LEU A 129 -3.03 -16.84 1.76
C LEU A 129 -3.33 -17.92 0.73
N CYS A 130 -2.31 -18.34 0.00
CA CYS A 130 -2.38 -19.54 -0.83
C CYS A 130 -1.27 -20.49 -0.37
N GLU A 131 -1.65 -21.71 -0.01
CA GLU A 131 -0.69 -22.77 0.30
C GLU A 131 -0.60 -23.73 -0.88
N ALA A 132 0.61 -23.86 -1.45
CA ALA A 132 0.90 -24.84 -2.49
C ALA A 132 2.38 -25.26 -2.40
N GLU A 133 3.21 -24.93 -3.40
CA GLU A 133 4.65 -25.19 -3.39
C GLU A 133 5.39 -24.47 -2.25
N CYS A 134 4.85 -23.32 -1.83
CA CYS A 134 5.26 -22.57 -0.64
C CYS A 134 4.05 -21.81 -0.09
N LEU A 135 4.21 -21.19 1.08
CA LEU A 135 3.20 -20.27 1.61
C LEU A 135 3.29 -18.94 0.85
N MET A 136 2.20 -18.55 0.21
CA MET A 136 2.10 -17.33 -0.59
C MET A 136 1.14 -16.35 0.06
N LEU A 137 1.59 -15.10 0.22
CA LEU A 137 0.75 -13.98 0.61
C LEU A 137 0.28 -13.23 -0.64
N VAL A 138 -1.02 -13.24 -0.90
CA VAL A 138 -1.65 -12.57 -2.05
C VAL A 138 -2.18 -11.21 -1.62
N MET A 139 -1.74 -10.17 -2.32
CA MET A 139 -1.95 -8.76 -1.95
C MET A 139 -2.41 -7.94 -3.16
N GLU A 140 -2.97 -6.76 -2.89
CA GLU A 140 -3.22 -5.77 -3.93
C GLU A 140 -1.94 -5.39 -4.68
N ILE A 141 -2.06 -5.16 -5.98
CA ILE A 141 -0.95 -4.69 -6.81
C ILE A 141 -0.74 -3.17 -6.64
N ALA A 142 0.51 -2.76 -6.51
CA ALA A 142 0.95 -1.37 -6.54
C ALA A 142 2.02 -1.21 -7.61
N SER A 143 1.57 -0.95 -8.84
CA SER A 143 2.38 -1.14 -10.06
C SER A 143 3.52 -0.15 -10.25
N ALA A 144 3.50 1.02 -9.60
CA ALA A 144 4.57 2.01 -9.70
C ALA A 144 5.74 1.73 -8.73
N GLY A 145 5.64 0.67 -7.92
CA GLY A 145 6.73 0.19 -7.08
C GLY A 145 7.00 1.08 -5.84
N PRO A 146 8.15 0.90 -5.17
CA PRO A 146 8.40 1.54 -3.90
C PRO A 146 8.83 3.01 -4.04
N LEU A 147 8.39 3.85 -3.10
CA LEU A 147 8.60 5.29 -3.08
C LEU A 147 10.08 5.67 -3.12
N ASN A 148 10.95 4.92 -2.44
CA ASN A 148 12.39 5.17 -2.42
C ASN A 148 13.08 5.03 -3.79
N LYS A 149 12.50 4.26 -4.72
CA LYS A 149 13.00 4.11 -6.09
C LYS A 149 12.31 5.08 -7.04
N PHE A 150 11.01 5.34 -6.81
CA PHE A 150 10.22 6.22 -7.66
C PHE A 150 10.71 7.67 -7.61
N LEU A 151 10.87 8.25 -6.42
CA LEU A 151 11.20 9.67 -6.28
C LEU A 151 12.54 10.06 -6.95
N PRO A 152 13.66 9.33 -6.74
CA PRO A 152 14.91 9.64 -7.44
C PRO A 152 14.78 9.51 -8.97
N SER A 153 13.98 8.57 -9.45
CA SER A 153 13.79 8.35 -10.90
C SER A 153 12.94 9.42 -11.60
N LYS A 154 12.23 10.24 -10.81
CA LYS A 154 11.21 11.20 -11.29
C LYS A 154 11.36 12.58 -10.66
N LYS A 155 12.59 12.91 -10.25
CA LYS A 155 12.93 14.14 -9.52
C LYS A 155 12.42 15.43 -10.17
N ASP A 156 12.50 15.51 -11.51
CA ASP A 156 12.06 16.69 -12.27
C ASP A 156 10.55 16.72 -12.54
N GLU A 157 9.85 15.60 -12.33
CA GLU A 157 8.40 15.45 -12.57
C GLU A 157 7.59 15.54 -11.26
N VAL A 158 8.21 15.26 -10.11
CA VAL A 158 7.54 15.19 -8.80
C VAL A 158 7.75 16.48 -8.02
N SER A 159 6.66 17.22 -7.81
CA SER A 159 6.67 18.44 -7.00
C SER A 159 6.67 18.15 -5.50
N ILE A 160 7.11 19.12 -4.69
CA ILE A 160 7.03 19.04 -3.22
C ILE A 160 5.58 18.86 -2.76
N SER A 161 4.62 19.49 -3.44
CA SER A 161 3.19 19.33 -3.17
C SER A 161 2.74 17.88 -3.38
N ASN A 162 3.22 17.21 -4.43
CA ASN A 162 2.93 15.80 -4.66
C ASN A 162 3.56 14.91 -3.58
N VAL A 163 4.78 15.19 -3.13
CA VAL A 163 5.36 14.46 -1.99
C VAL A 163 4.51 14.63 -0.74
N ALA A 164 4.09 15.87 -0.42
CA ALA A 164 3.25 16.15 0.74
C ALA A 164 1.90 15.41 0.68
N GLU A 165 1.30 15.31 -0.50
CA GLU A 165 0.09 14.50 -0.74
C GLU A 165 0.32 13.02 -0.41
N LEU A 166 1.40 12.43 -0.95
CA LEU A 166 1.72 11.01 -0.68
C LEU A 166 1.98 10.77 0.82
N MET A 167 2.66 11.70 1.49
CA MET A 167 2.87 11.61 2.94
C MET A 167 1.56 11.71 3.72
N HIS A 168 0.64 12.58 3.31
CA HIS A 168 -0.68 12.69 3.91
C HIS A 168 -1.44 11.36 3.80
N GLN A 169 -1.41 10.70 2.64
CA GLN A 169 -2.00 9.38 2.45
C GLN A 169 -1.37 8.32 3.37
N VAL A 170 -0.04 8.31 3.49
CA VAL A 170 0.66 7.43 4.45
C VAL A 170 0.22 7.71 5.89
N SER A 171 0.06 8.98 6.29
CA SER A 171 -0.43 9.29 7.64
C SER A 171 -1.85 8.79 7.89
N LEU A 172 -2.73 8.84 6.88
CA LEU A 172 -4.09 8.31 6.98
C LEU A 172 -4.09 6.78 7.13
N GLY A 173 -3.22 6.09 6.38
CA GLY A 173 -3.03 4.64 6.52
C GLY A 173 -2.48 4.25 7.89
N MET A 174 -1.48 4.98 8.41
CA MET A 174 -0.91 4.72 9.74
C MET A 174 -1.90 5.01 10.87
N LYS A 175 -2.68 6.08 10.77
CA LYS A 175 -3.78 6.37 11.70
C LYS A 175 -4.78 5.20 11.73
N TYR A 176 -5.16 4.68 10.55
CA TYR A 176 -6.06 3.53 10.47
C TYR A 176 -5.46 2.29 11.15
N LEU A 177 -4.18 1.99 10.93
CA LEU A 177 -3.51 0.87 11.59
C LEU A 177 -3.50 1.04 13.12
N GLU A 178 -3.22 2.25 13.61
CA GLU A 178 -3.26 2.59 15.04
C GLU A 178 -4.67 2.39 15.64
N GLU A 179 -5.73 2.85 14.97
CA GLU A 179 -7.12 2.67 15.39
C GLU A 179 -7.51 1.17 15.50
N HIS A 180 -6.83 0.30 14.74
CA HIS A 180 -7.02 -1.16 14.77
C HIS A 180 -6.01 -1.87 15.69
N ASN A 181 -5.26 -1.13 16.52
CA ASN A 181 -4.19 -1.64 17.39
C ASN A 181 -3.14 -2.48 16.63
N PHE A 182 -2.90 -2.13 15.36
CA PHE A 182 -1.95 -2.81 14.50
C PHE A 182 -0.66 -2.00 14.39
N VAL A 183 0.45 -2.59 14.81
CA VAL A 183 1.77 -1.95 14.75
C VAL A 183 2.49 -2.43 13.49
N HIS A 184 2.87 -1.50 12.61
CA HIS A 184 3.59 -1.85 11.37
C HIS A 184 5.00 -2.40 11.63
N ARG A 185 5.77 -1.77 12.53
CA ARG A 185 7.15 -2.13 12.95
C ARG A 185 8.26 -1.96 11.90
N ASP A 186 7.94 -1.65 10.65
CA ASP A 186 8.93 -1.46 9.59
C ASP A 186 8.50 -0.36 8.60
N LEU A 187 7.93 0.74 9.11
CA LEU A 187 7.51 1.83 8.23
C LEU A 187 8.75 2.54 7.65
N ALA A 188 8.93 2.45 6.33
CA ALA A 188 10.02 3.06 5.59
C ALA A 188 9.65 3.28 4.12
N ALA A 189 10.42 4.07 3.37
CA ALA A 189 10.14 4.39 1.96
C ALA A 189 10.14 3.18 1.02
N ARG A 190 10.83 2.11 1.41
CA ARG A 190 10.80 0.82 0.70
C ARG A 190 9.47 0.08 0.87
N ASN A 191 8.73 0.37 1.93
CA ASN A 191 7.44 -0.24 2.30
C ASN A 191 6.26 0.72 2.06
N VAL A 192 6.50 1.83 1.36
CA VAL A 192 5.45 2.68 0.79
C VAL A 192 5.47 2.40 -0.71
N LEU A 193 4.43 1.74 -1.20
CA LEU A 193 4.28 1.40 -2.62
C LEU A 193 3.34 2.37 -3.30
N LEU A 194 3.64 2.70 -4.54
CA LEU A 194 2.83 3.59 -5.36
C LEU A 194 1.96 2.76 -6.31
N VAL A 195 0.68 3.08 -6.32
CA VAL A 195 -0.25 2.64 -7.37
C VAL A 195 -0.01 3.52 -8.61
N ASN A 196 0.12 4.83 -8.38
CA ASN A 196 0.51 5.84 -9.35
C ASN A 196 1.19 7.02 -8.63
N GLN A 197 1.56 8.07 -9.36
CA GLN A 197 2.26 9.24 -8.82
C GLN A 197 1.48 9.99 -7.70
N HIS A 198 0.16 9.86 -7.65
CA HIS A 198 -0.71 10.53 -6.68
C HIS A 198 -1.38 9.55 -5.70
N TYR A 199 -0.96 8.30 -5.67
CA TYR A 199 -1.58 7.30 -4.80
C TYR A 199 -0.57 6.32 -4.20
N ALA A 200 -0.33 6.49 -2.90
CA ALA A 200 0.51 5.66 -2.06
C ALA A 200 -0.31 4.69 -1.20
N LYS A 201 0.28 3.51 -0.98
CA LYS A 201 -0.21 2.47 -0.07
C LYS A 201 0.94 1.95 0.79
N ILE A 202 0.67 1.73 2.07
CA ILE A 202 1.60 1.11 3.02
C ILE A 202 1.60 -0.40 2.83
N SER A 203 2.77 -1.04 2.72
CA SER A 203 2.92 -2.48 2.52
C SER A 203 3.74 -3.14 3.63
N ASP A 204 3.80 -4.48 3.64
CA ASP A 204 4.68 -5.27 4.52
C ASP A 204 4.47 -5.05 6.03
N PHE A 205 3.31 -4.53 6.44
CA PHE A 205 2.91 -4.47 7.83
C PHE A 205 2.64 -5.88 8.37
N GLY A 206 3.09 -6.18 9.59
CA GLY A 206 2.88 -7.46 10.27
C GLY A 206 3.89 -8.57 9.95
N LEU A 207 4.57 -8.54 8.81
CA LEU A 207 5.49 -9.62 8.44
C LEU A 207 6.71 -9.75 9.38
N SER A 208 7.17 -8.64 9.95
CA SER A 208 8.30 -8.65 10.88
C SER A 208 7.98 -9.30 12.23
N LYS A 209 6.71 -9.32 12.66
CA LYS A 209 6.31 -9.96 13.91
C LYS A 209 6.22 -11.47 13.73
N ALA A 210 5.57 -11.92 12.66
CA ALA A 210 5.42 -13.34 12.37
C ALA A 210 6.72 -14.07 12.00
N LEU A 211 7.75 -13.33 11.58
CA LEU A 211 9.04 -13.89 11.11
C LEU A 211 10.22 -13.55 12.05
N ALA A 212 9.99 -12.81 13.15
CA ALA A 212 11.04 -12.50 14.12
C ALA A 212 11.22 -13.61 15.15
N VAL A 213 12.48 -14.04 15.33
CA VAL A 213 12.90 -15.06 16.28
C VAL A 213 13.20 -14.50 17.69
N ASP A 214 13.26 -13.17 17.87
CA ASP A 214 13.78 -12.56 19.10
C ASP A 214 12.75 -11.90 20.03
N ASN A 215 12.87 -12.24 21.31
CA ASN A 215 11.83 -12.28 22.33
C ASN A 215 11.77 -11.02 23.23
N ASN A 216 11.81 -9.80 22.68
CA ASN A 216 11.70 -8.56 23.48
C ASN A 216 10.41 -7.77 23.14
N TYR A 217 9.30 -8.20 23.73
CA TYR A 217 7.95 -7.93 23.22
C TYR A 217 7.04 -7.02 24.08
N TYR A 218 7.50 -6.41 25.18
CA TYR A 218 6.58 -5.77 26.15
C TYR A 218 6.73 -4.26 26.41
N THR A 219 7.54 -3.52 25.65
CA THR A 219 7.76 -2.08 25.96
C THR A 219 7.53 -1.18 24.75
N VAL A 220 6.30 -1.11 24.22
CA VAL A 220 6.00 -0.23 23.06
C VAL A 220 4.70 0.57 23.14
N MET A 221 3.88 0.42 24.18
CA MET A 221 2.66 1.23 24.32
C MET A 221 2.93 2.73 24.55
N SER A 222 4.12 3.09 25.07
CA SER A 222 4.50 4.51 25.29
C SER A 222 5.33 5.12 24.15
N LEU A 223 5.77 4.32 23.16
CA LEU A 223 6.65 4.78 22.06
C LEU A 223 5.87 5.14 20.77
N ILE A 224 4.66 4.61 20.60
CA ILE A 224 3.82 4.81 19.38
C ILE A 224 3.54 6.29 19.10
N ARG A 225 3.34 7.09 20.16
CA ARG A 225 3.02 8.52 20.03
C ARG A 225 4.22 9.41 19.68
N ILE A 226 5.45 8.95 19.94
CA ILE A 226 6.69 9.69 19.65
C ILE A 226 7.20 9.39 18.23
N GLU A 227 6.89 8.21 17.69
CA GLU A 227 7.32 7.80 16.35
C GLU A 227 6.55 8.49 15.22
N MET A 228 5.27 8.83 15.38
CA MET A 228 4.48 9.43 14.30
C MET A 228 5.00 10.81 13.86
N GLU A 229 5.33 11.71 14.80
CA GLU A 229 5.86 13.04 14.46
C GLU A 229 7.33 12.99 14.03
N THR A 230 8.15 12.16 14.71
CA THR A 230 9.60 12.08 14.44
C THR A 230 9.88 11.35 13.11
N ILE A 231 9.12 10.30 12.79
CA ILE A 231 9.25 9.59 11.50
C ILE A 231 8.77 10.51 10.38
N PHE A 232 7.64 11.19 10.52
CA PHE A 232 7.14 12.10 9.49
C PHE A 232 8.16 13.20 9.16
N ILE A 233 8.79 13.80 10.19
CA ILE A 233 9.81 14.84 10.03
C ILE A 233 11.11 14.27 9.45
N THR A 234 11.62 13.16 9.97
CA THR A 234 12.86 12.55 9.46
C THR A 234 12.68 12.07 8.01
N PHE A 235 11.50 11.54 7.70
CA PHE A 235 11.12 11.05 6.37
C PHE A 235 10.90 12.19 5.38
N LEU A 236 10.26 13.30 5.77
CA LEU A 236 10.19 14.51 4.95
C LEU A 236 11.58 15.11 4.72
N ILE A 237 12.41 15.23 5.76
CA ILE A 237 13.76 15.80 5.65
C ILE A 237 14.62 14.93 4.71
N TYR A 238 14.62 13.61 4.88
CA TYR A 238 15.41 12.71 4.04
C TYR A 238 14.90 12.68 2.58
N THR A 239 13.58 12.75 2.39
CA THR A 239 12.96 12.73 1.05
C THR A 239 13.17 14.06 0.31
N VAL A 240 13.06 15.20 1.00
CA VAL A 240 13.38 16.53 0.44
C VAL A 240 14.87 16.66 0.15
N TYR A 241 15.74 16.10 0.99
CA TYR A 241 17.19 16.07 0.79
C TYR A 241 17.59 15.29 -0.46
N ILE A 242 16.98 14.12 -0.72
CA ILE A 242 17.19 13.33 -1.95
C ILE A 242 16.70 14.08 -3.20
N ILE A 243 15.63 14.87 -3.10
CA ILE A 243 15.12 15.68 -4.23
C ILE A 243 15.97 16.94 -4.48
N HIS A 244 16.94 17.30 -3.62
CA HIS A 244 17.78 18.49 -3.79
C HIS A 244 19.27 18.22 -4.06
N MET A 245 19.71 16.96 -4.15
CA MET A 245 21.02 16.55 -4.71
C MET A 245 20.87 15.96 -6.09
#